data_AF-A0A2N5FC73-F1
#
_entry.id   AF-A0A2N5FC73-F1
#
_cell.length_a   1.000
_cell.length_b   1.000
_cell.length_c   1.000
_cell.angle_alpha   90.00
_cell.angle_beta   90.00
_cell.angle_gamma   90.00
#
_symmetry.space_group_name_H-M   'P 1'
#
loop_
_entity.id
_entity.type
_entity.pdbx_description
1 polymer ?
#
loop_
_entity_poly.entity_id
_entity_poly.type
_entity_poly.pdbx_seq_one_letter_code
_entity_poly.pdbx_strand_id
1 'polypeptide(L)' 'MLNAFIFGLFLYFPEDKSEYLPAGITMFIFFLAAVAAFMLIKKVSKKEQIKAEEFEKNLKLTHKNK' A
#
# COMPACT_ATOMS: atom_id res chain seq x y z
N MET A 1 -22.12 -27.42 -2.35
CA MET A 1 -22.27 -25.96 -2.44
C MET A 1 -20.95 -25.24 -2.12
N LEU A 2 -20.42 -25.33 -0.89
CA LEU A 2 -19.15 -24.67 -0.53
C LEU A 2 -17.92 -25.22 -1.29
N ASN A 3 -17.83 -26.54 -1.48
CA ASN A 3 -16.71 -27.16 -2.21
C ASN A 3 -16.65 -26.76 -3.69
N ALA A 4 -17.78 -26.63 -4.38
CA ALA A 4 -17.81 -26.21 -5.79
C ALA A 4 -17.36 -24.75 -5.95
N PHE A 5 -17.68 -23.90 -4.97
CA PHE A 5 -17.18 -22.53 -4.90
C PHE A 5 -15.65 -22.52 -4.72
N ILE A 6 -15.11 -23.36 -3.83
CA ILE A 6 -13.66 -23.46 -3.60
C ILE A 6 -12.90 -24.03 -4.81
N PHE A 7 -13.44 -25.02 -5.53
CA PHE A 7 -12.84 -25.53 -6.77
C PHE A 7 -12.95 -24.53 -7.94
N GLY A 8 -14.05 -23.78 -8.02
CA GLY A 8 -14.23 -22.72 -9.02
C GLY A 8 -13.35 -21.48 -8.78
N LEU A 9 -12.82 -21.31 -7.57
CA LEU A 9 -11.99 -20.17 -7.21
C LEU A 9 -10.55 -20.25 -7.73
N PHE A 10 -10.03 -21.41 -8.19
CA PHE A 10 -8.58 -21.51 -8.41
C PHE A 10 -8.00 -22.34 -9.57
N LEU A 11 -8.77 -23.10 -10.38
CA LEU A 11 -8.13 -23.94 -11.41
C LEU A 11 -8.91 -24.08 -12.73
N TYR A 12 -9.55 -23.01 -13.21
CA TYR A 12 -9.86 -22.91 -14.65
C TYR A 12 -8.78 -22.06 -15.32
N PHE A 13 -7.91 -22.71 -16.08
CA PHE A 13 -6.99 -22.01 -16.95
C PHE A 13 -7.65 -21.91 -18.32
N PRO A 14 -8.08 -20.70 -18.74
CA PRO A 14 -8.64 -20.56 -20.07
C PRO A 14 -7.62 -20.97 -21.14
N GLU A 15 -8.10 -21.72 -22.12
CA GLU A 15 -7.32 -22.13 -23.28
C GLU A 15 -6.90 -20.91 -24.11
N ASP A 16 -7.80 -19.93 -24.24
CA ASP A 16 -7.50 -18.62 -24.83
C ASP A 16 -6.89 -17.67 -23.79
N LYS A 17 -5.69 -17.16 -24.08
CA LYS A 17 -4.97 -16.24 -23.21
C LYS A 17 -5.65 -14.87 -23.08
N SER A 18 -6.51 -14.52 -24.01
CA SER A 18 -7.27 -13.27 -24.01
C SER A 18 -8.21 -13.16 -22.81
N GLU A 19 -8.67 -14.29 -22.28
CA GLU A 19 -9.54 -14.34 -21.09
C GLU A 19 -8.83 -13.92 -19.79
N TYR A 20 -7.48 -13.87 -19.77
CA TYR A 20 -6.72 -13.31 -18.63
C TYR A 20 -6.64 -11.77 -18.64
N LEU A 21 -6.96 -11.12 -19.75
CA LEU A 21 -6.83 -9.67 -19.90
C LEU A 21 -7.62 -8.89 -18.83
N PRO A 22 -8.87 -9.26 -18.47
CA PRO A 22 -9.61 -8.61 -17.38
C PRO A 22 -8.92 -8.72 -16.02
N ALA A 23 -8.27 -9.86 -15.73
CA ALA A 23 -7.51 -10.04 -14.49
C ALA A 23 -6.25 -9.16 -14.47
N GLY A 24 -5.55 -9.06 -15.61
CA GLY A 24 -4.40 -8.17 -15.76
C GLY A 24 -4.75 -6.69 -15.58
N ILE A 25 -5.86 -6.24 -16.17
CA ILE A 25 -6.37 -4.86 -16.00
C ILE A 25 -6.74 -4.59 -14.53
N THR A 26 -7.45 -5.52 -13.90
CA THR A 26 -7.84 -5.39 -12.49
C THR A 26 -6.61 -5.31 -11.60
N MET A 27 -5.65 -6.22 -11.78
CA MET A 27 -4.38 -6.19 -11.05
C MET A 27 -3.66 -4.86 -11.24
N PHE A 28 -3.61 -4.34 -12.47
CA PHE A 28 -2.93 -3.08 -12.77
C PHE A 28 -3.58 -1.88 -12.07
N ILE A 29 -4.92 -1.81 -12.06
CA ILE A 29 -5.65 -0.75 -11.33
C ILE A 29 -5.34 -0.80 -9.83
N PHE A 30 -5.41 -1.98 -9.22
CA PHE A 30 -5.10 -2.13 -7.80
C PHE A 30 -3.63 -1.84 -7.48
N PHE A 31 -2.72 -2.21 -8.38
CA PHE A 31 -1.30 -1.89 -8.25
C PHE A 31 -1.07 -0.38 -8.25
N LEU A 32 -1.68 0.36 -9.19
CA LEU A 32 -1.61 1.82 -9.22
C LEU A 32 -2.19 2.44 -7.94
N ALA A 33 -3.32 1.93 -7.46
CA ALA A 33 -3.93 2.39 -6.21
C ALA A 33 -3.01 2.14 -5.00
N ALA A 34 -2.36 0.98 -4.92
CA ALA A 34 -1.42 0.65 -3.86
C ALA A 34 -0.19 1.57 -3.88
N VAL A 35 0.36 1.85 -5.06
CA VAL A 35 1.47 2.79 -5.23
C VAL A 35 1.04 4.20 -4.81
N ALA A 36 -0.14 4.66 -5.20
CA ALA A 36 -0.69 5.94 -4.80
C ALA A 36 -0.87 6.04 -3.28
N ALA A 37 -1.46 5.04 -2.64
CA ALA A 37 -1.62 4.96 -1.20
C ALA A 37 -0.27 5.00 -0.47
N PHE A 38 0.72 4.23 -0.94
CA PHE A 38 2.07 4.24 -0.39
C PHE A 38 2.73 5.62 -0.49
N MET A 39 2.59 6.31 -1.62
CA MET A 39 3.09 7.67 -1.79
C MET A 39 2.43 8.67 -0.83
N LEU A 40 1.11 8.55 -0.61
CA LEU A 40 0.39 9.40 0.35
C LEU A 40 0.89 9.18 1.77
N ILE A 41 1.01 7.93 2.20
CA ILE A 41 1.52 7.57 3.53
C ILE A 41 2.93 8.12 3.71
N LYS A 42 3.83 7.89 2.76
CA LYS A 42 5.20 8.39 2.79
C LYS A 42 5.26 9.92 2.95
N LYS A 43 4.38 10.66 2.27
CA LYS A 43 4.33 12.13 2.37
C LYS A 43 3.89 12.58 3.76
N VAL A 44 2.91 11.91 4.37
CA VAL A 44 2.47 12.21 5.73
C VAL A 44 3.55 11.86 6.74
N SER A 45 4.16 10.68 6.65
CA SER A 45 5.23 10.24 7.54
C SER A 45 6.42 11.21 7.56
N LYS A 46 6.81 11.75 6.40
CA LYS A 46 7.89 12.76 6.34
C LYS A 46 7.55 14.04 7.10
N LYS A 47 6.30 14.49 7.06
CA LYS A 47 5.88 15.69 7.80
C LYS A 47 5.92 15.46 9.31
N GLU A 48 5.46 14.30 9.75
CA GLU A 48 5.49 13.94 11.17
C GLU A 48 6.93 13.74 11.67
N GLN A 49 7.80 13.17 10.85
CA GLN A 49 9.22 13.05 11.17
C GLN A 49 9.88 14.41 11.43
N ILE A 50 9.66 15.40 10.55
CA ILE A 50 10.25 16.75 10.72
C ILE A 50 9.76 17.40 12.02
N LYS A 51 8.46 17.28 12.33
CA LYS A 51 7.90 17.81 13.58
C LYS A 51 8.51 17.15 14.82
N ALA A 52 8.70 15.83 14.78
CA ALA A 52 9.32 15.08 15.87
C ALA A 52 10.79 15.51 16.08
N GLU A 53 11.55 15.66 14.99
CA GLU A 53 12.95 16.14 15.05
C GLU A 53 13.03 17.56 15.63
N GLU A 54 12.13 18.47 15.24
CA GLU A 54 12.06 19.82 15.78
C GLU A 54 11.71 19.81 17.28
N PHE A 55 10.75 18.98 17.68
CA PHE A 55 10.39 18.81 19.09
C PHE A 55 11.56 18.30 19.93
N GLU A 56 12.27 17.26 19.47
CA GLU A 56 13.47 16.75 20.16
C GLU A 56 14.56 17.81 20.28
N LYS A 57 14.79 18.61 19.24
CA LYS A 57 15.78 19.69 19.26
C LYS A 57 15.42 20.74 20.32
N ASN A 58 14.16 21.17 20.39
CA ASN A 58 13.68 22.13 21.39
C ASN A 58 13.81 21.59 22.83
N LEU A 59 13.54 20.30 23.03
CA LEU A 59 13.71 19.64 24.32
C LEU A 59 15.17 19.63 24.76
N LYS A 60 16.10 19.27 23.85
CA LYS A 60 17.56 19.30 24.11
C LYS A 60 18.06 20.70 24.45
N LEU A 61 17.58 21.74 23.76
CA LEU A 61 17.96 23.13 24.05
C LEU A 61 17.47 23.58 25.43
N THR A 62 16.22 23.24 25.78
CA THR A 62 15.64 23.55 27.10
C THR A 62 16.41 22.87 28.23
N HIS A 63 16.80 21.61 28.07
CA HIS A 63 17.59 20.89 29.07
C HIS A 63 19.03 21.38 29.19
N LYS A 64 19.64 21.87 28.11
CA LYS A 64 21.01 22.41 28.15
C LYS A 64 21.11 23.77 28.85
N ASN A 65 20.01 24.53 28.87
CA ASN A 65 19.93 25.86 29.49
C ASN A 65 19.52 25.83 30.97
N LYS A 66 19.42 24.64 31.59
CA LYS A 66 19.09 24.44 33.00
C LYS A 66 20.25 23.73 33.70
#